data_AF-A0A7V9L5T9-F1
#
_entry.id   AF-A0A7V9L5T9-F1
#
_cell.length_a   1.000
_cell.length_b   1.000
_cell.length_c   1.000
_cell.angle_alpha   90.00
_cell.angle_beta   90.00
_cell.angle_gamma   90.00
#
_symmetry.space_group_name_H-M   'P 1'
#
loop_
_entity.id
_entity.type
_entity.pdbx_description
1 polymer ?
#
loop_
_entity_poly.entity_id
_entity_poly.type
_entity_poly.pdbx_seq_one_letter_code
_entity_poly.pdbx_strand_id
1 'polypeptide(L)'
;MADMMAIISKAVFEKAAGKAPTVGTQLKMDRYVSVNKNLERLAEGGTLYLVTVRPPDEALWLVAILENPKFDGQQWVAKTCATPITDISDLKSKLEFESGKGLSTAKGALGMSLQTPRSVTTADARMLDHAVGVEPIEAAAPKTGREGFPAAPEGAVGTGAGNRRALLLQAVISEPDNRDARQVYADALVATNDPRGDFIVLDHALDGPLSIRKRESSKRQREALFAANRETWWPYKAVRLRTHRGFVEAISGTLKAINAAAAIFDAEPITEVEVRGLSGVDGVERLLAAAWLPRVHHLILRGKIKDEGFGALVQSPALSKLRALNVTGNKLGPDAMALLATNLPSCRSLVLTNNKLEDAGITGLVKWKHLGQLETLYLGNCGLTGTGVARLLDGSPLVKLIKLALTDN
;
A
#
# COMPACT_ATOMS: atom_id res chain seq x y z
N MET A 1 1.68 -20.68 -1.39
CA MET A 1 2.71 -21.38 -0.58
C MET A 1 2.00 -21.97 0.63
N ALA A 2 2.35 -23.19 1.04
CA ALA A 2 1.64 -23.86 2.12
C ALA A 2 2.22 -23.45 3.47
N ASP A 3 1.38 -23.02 4.40
CA ASP A 3 1.79 -22.78 5.78
C ASP A 3 1.33 -23.94 6.65
N MET A 4 2.22 -24.45 7.49
CA MET A 4 2.00 -25.63 8.30
C MET A 4 2.41 -25.39 9.75
N MET A 5 1.67 -25.93 10.71
CA MET A 5 2.03 -25.96 12.12
C MET A 5 2.30 -27.39 12.57
N ALA A 6 3.38 -27.60 13.31
CA ALA A 6 3.72 -28.90 13.88
C ALA A 6 4.20 -28.78 15.32
N ILE A 7 3.88 -29.78 16.15
CA ILE A 7 4.38 -29.85 17.52
C ILE A 7 5.79 -30.48 17.56
N ILE A 8 6.64 -29.92 18.41
CA ILE A 8 7.89 -30.56 18.84
C ILE A 8 7.71 -31.19 20.22
N SER A 9 8.29 -32.37 20.41
CA SER A 9 8.22 -33.08 21.69
C SER A 9 9.02 -32.37 22.77
N LYS A 10 8.65 -32.60 24.04
CA LYS A 10 9.37 -32.07 25.21
C LYS A 10 10.87 -32.39 25.15
N ALA A 11 11.23 -33.62 24.77
CA ALA A 11 12.63 -34.06 24.69
C ALA A 11 13.42 -33.31 23.60
N VAL A 12 12.81 -33.07 22.42
CA VAL A 12 13.43 -32.31 21.34
C VAL A 12 13.61 -30.85 21.75
N PHE A 13 12.58 -30.26 22.36
CA PHE A 13 12.63 -28.89 22.88
C PHE A 13 13.71 -28.72 23.95
N GLU A 14 13.75 -29.56 24.98
CA GLU A 14 14.71 -29.43 26.09
C GLU A 14 16.16 -29.67 25.64
N LYS A 15 16.37 -30.54 24.63
CA LYS A 15 17.69 -30.70 24.00
C LYS A 15 18.13 -29.45 23.25
N ALA A 16 17.21 -28.76 22.58
CA ALA A 16 17.50 -27.53 21.83
C ALA A 16 17.63 -26.29 22.74
N ALA A 17 16.84 -26.23 23.83
CA ALA A 17 16.66 -25.04 24.65
C ALA A 17 17.47 -25.04 25.96
N GLY A 18 18.02 -26.18 26.38
CA GLY A 18 18.77 -26.31 27.63
C GLY A 18 17.89 -26.43 28.88
N LYS A 19 18.50 -26.32 30.07
CA LYS A 19 17.78 -26.41 31.36
C LYS A 19 17.12 -25.05 31.67
N ALA A 20 15.79 -25.02 31.71
CA ALA A 20 14.94 -23.87 32.06
C ALA A 20 14.91 -22.70 31.03
N PRO A 21 14.48 -22.95 29.78
CA PRO A 21 14.26 -21.87 28.82
C PRO A 21 13.09 -20.97 29.24
N THR A 22 13.27 -19.67 29.11
CA THR A 22 12.23 -18.65 29.33
C THR A 22 11.69 -18.13 28.00
N VAL A 23 10.47 -17.60 27.99
CA VAL A 23 9.95 -16.78 26.89
C VAL A 23 10.99 -15.69 26.56
N GLY A 24 11.24 -15.48 25.27
CA GLY A 24 12.29 -14.60 24.75
C GLY A 24 13.62 -15.30 24.42
N THR A 25 13.86 -16.52 24.93
CA THR A 25 15.06 -17.30 24.57
C THR A 25 15.02 -17.63 23.08
N GLN A 26 16.10 -17.38 22.34
CA GLN A 26 16.17 -17.70 20.91
C GLN A 26 16.76 -19.10 20.69
N LEU A 27 15.99 -19.98 20.05
CA LEU A 27 16.47 -21.30 19.69
C LEU A 27 17.06 -21.27 18.28
N LYS A 28 18.31 -21.69 18.14
CA LYS A 28 18.97 -21.86 16.83
C LYS A 28 18.51 -23.16 16.18
N MET A 29 17.25 -23.20 15.75
CA MET A 29 16.69 -24.35 15.05
C MET A 29 16.80 -24.13 13.54
N ASP A 30 17.23 -25.16 12.83
CA ASP A 30 17.33 -25.18 11.36
C ASP A 30 16.57 -26.37 10.76
N ARG A 31 16.02 -27.25 11.60
CA ARG A 31 15.42 -28.51 11.15
C ARG A 31 14.28 -29.00 12.03
N TYR A 32 13.40 -29.78 11.41
CA TYR A 32 12.32 -30.52 12.07
C TYR A 32 12.27 -31.97 11.55
N VAL A 33 12.46 -32.95 12.43
CA VAL A 33 12.49 -34.36 12.07
C VAL A 33 11.06 -34.92 12.02
N SER A 34 10.55 -35.17 10.81
CA SER A 34 9.25 -35.79 10.60
C SER A 34 9.10 -36.25 9.15
N VAL A 35 8.56 -37.46 8.98
CA VAL A 35 8.19 -38.04 7.67
C VAL A 35 6.67 -38.02 7.45
N ASN A 36 5.94 -37.21 8.22
CA ASN A 36 4.48 -37.13 8.12
C ASN A 36 4.07 -36.56 6.76
N LYS A 37 3.24 -37.29 6.01
CA LYS A 37 2.78 -36.94 4.66
C LYS A 37 2.07 -35.59 4.57
N ASN A 38 1.44 -35.11 5.64
CA ASN A 38 0.80 -33.79 5.64
C ASN A 38 1.79 -32.65 5.37
N LEU A 39 3.08 -32.85 5.69
CA LEU A 39 4.12 -31.86 5.45
C LEU A 39 4.58 -31.82 4.00
N GLU A 40 4.22 -32.81 3.15
CA GLU A 40 4.59 -32.81 1.72
C GLU A 40 4.10 -31.55 0.99
N ARG A 41 3.07 -30.87 1.50
CA ARG A 41 2.58 -29.57 0.99
C ARG A 41 3.65 -28.47 1.03
N LEU A 42 4.66 -28.59 1.90
CA LEU A 42 5.80 -27.68 1.98
C LEU A 42 6.85 -27.94 0.88
N ALA A 43 6.75 -29.03 0.11
CA ALA A 43 7.72 -29.34 -0.95
C ALA A 43 7.77 -28.27 -2.06
N GLU A 44 6.67 -27.54 -2.26
CA GLU A 44 6.56 -26.40 -3.18
C GLU A 44 6.96 -25.05 -2.52
N GLY A 45 7.44 -25.07 -1.28
CA GLY A 45 7.78 -23.90 -0.46
C GLY A 45 6.69 -23.49 0.54
N GLY A 46 6.98 -22.49 1.38
CA GLY A 46 6.10 -22.00 2.45
C GLY A 46 6.70 -22.08 3.85
N THR A 47 5.88 -21.97 4.89
CA THR A 47 6.35 -21.74 6.26
C THR A 47 5.95 -22.88 7.20
N LEU A 48 6.90 -23.36 8.01
CA LEU A 48 6.63 -24.35 9.05
C LEU A 48 6.81 -23.72 10.44
N TYR A 49 5.68 -23.53 11.13
CA TYR A 49 5.59 -23.04 12.51
C TYR A 49 5.74 -24.20 13.49
N LEU A 50 6.78 -24.17 14.32
CA LEU A 50 7.04 -25.20 15.32
C LEU A 50 6.56 -24.72 16.68
N VAL A 51 5.69 -25.50 17.31
CA VAL A 51 5.12 -25.19 18.62
C VAL A 51 5.45 -26.28 19.65
N THR A 52 5.42 -25.94 20.93
CA THR A 52 5.48 -26.92 22.03
C THR A 52 4.45 -26.59 23.10
N VAL A 53 4.00 -27.61 23.84
CA VAL A 53 3.04 -27.45 24.94
C VAL A 53 3.77 -27.62 26.27
N ARG A 54 3.65 -26.64 27.18
CA ARG A 54 4.37 -26.59 28.45
C ARG A 54 3.43 -26.79 29.66
N PRO A 55 3.81 -27.63 30.66
CA PRO A 55 3.08 -27.74 31.92
C PRO A 55 3.34 -26.50 32.83
N PRO A 56 2.49 -26.21 33.84
CA PRO A 56 1.34 -27.01 34.29
C PRO A 56 0.01 -26.73 33.54
N ASP A 57 -0.13 -25.59 32.87
CA ASP A 57 -1.42 -25.11 32.31
C ASP A 57 -1.55 -25.29 30.79
N GLU A 58 -0.82 -26.26 30.22
CA GLU A 58 -0.74 -26.51 28.78
C GLU A 58 -0.43 -25.25 27.96
N ALA A 59 0.48 -24.39 28.42
CA ALA A 59 0.86 -23.18 27.69
C ALA A 59 1.39 -23.57 26.29
N LEU A 60 0.89 -22.91 25.25
CA LEU A 60 1.30 -23.17 23.87
C LEU A 60 2.38 -22.16 23.49
N TRP A 61 3.59 -22.64 23.25
CA TRP A 61 4.72 -21.78 22.89
C TRP A 61 5.10 -21.99 21.43
N LEU A 62 5.25 -20.91 20.67
CA LEU A 62 5.89 -20.89 19.36
C LEU A 62 7.40 -20.81 19.57
N VAL A 63 8.13 -21.77 19.00
CA VAL A 63 9.56 -21.97 19.34
C VAL A 63 10.49 -21.84 18.15
N ALA A 64 9.98 -21.94 16.92
CA ALA A 64 10.74 -21.70 15.69
C ALA A 64 9.80 -21.49 14.49
N ILE A 65 10.27 -20.73 13.50
CA ILE A 65 9.62 -20.55 12.20
C ILE A 65 10.65 -20.92 11.13
N LEU A 66 10.38 -22.01 10.39
CA LEU A 66 11.23 -22.48 9.31
C LEU A 66 10.64 -22.04 7.97
N GLU A 67 11.29 -21.08 7.32
CA GLU A 67 10.89 -20.59 6.00
C GLU A 67 11.49 -21.44 4.87
N ASN A 68 10.66 -21.81 3.90
CA ASN A 68 10.99 -22.62 2.74
C ASN A 68 11.80 -23.90 3.09
N PRO A 69 11.33 -24.71 4.05
CA PRO A 69 12.06 -25.92 4.45
C PRO A 69 12.07 -26.94 3.31
N LYS A 70 13.20 -27.62 3.13
CA LYS A 70 13.37 -28.70 2.15
C LYS A 70 13.45 -30.04 2.85
N PHE A 71 12.76 -31.03 2.30
CA PHE A 71 12.77 -32.39 2.84
C PHE A 71 14.00 -33.16 2.33
N ASP A 72 14.77 -33.79 3.24
CA ASP A 72 15.98 -34.56 2.91
C ASP A 72 15.78 -36.09 2.92
N GLY A 73 14.54 -36.55 3.13
CA GLY A 73 14.18 -37.97 3.28
C GLY A 73 13.87 -38.38 4.72
N GLN A 74 14.30 -37.62 5.72
CA GLN A 74 14.01 -37.90 7.14
C GLN A 74 13.53 -36.67 7.91
N GLN A 75 13.93 -35.47 7.48
CA GLN A 75 13.65 -34.21 8.17
C GLN A 75 13.47 -33.05 7.18
N TRP A 76 12.85 -31.99 7.68
CA TRP A 76 12.63 -30.73 6.98
C TRP A 76 13.71 -29.74 7.42
N VAL A 77 14.54 -29.26 6.50
CA VAL A 77 15.71 -28.41 6.76
C VAL A 77 15.53 -27.04 6.10
N ALA A 78 15.74 -25.98 6.86
CA ALA A 78 15.70 -24.60 6.41
C ALA A 78 16.96 -23.83 6.83
N LYS A 79 17.04 -22.55 6.48
CA LYS A 79 18.04 -21.65 7.06
C LYS A 79 17.79 -21.57 8.58
N THR A 80 18.86 -21.58 9.39
CA THR A 80 18.75 -21.44 10.85
C THR A 80 17.95 -20.19 11.22
N CYS A 81 16.85 -20.38 11.93
CA CYS A 81 16.06 -19.30 12.50
C CYS A 81 16.52 -18.99 13.93
N ALA A 82 16.36 -17.75 14.36
CA ALA A 82 16.60 -17.30 15.74
C ALA A 82 15.33 -16.69 16.35
N THR A 83 14.16 -17.25 15.99
CA THR A 83 12.86 -16.80 16.50
C THR A 83 12.86 -16.90 18.03
N PRO A 84 12.49 -15.83 18.76
CA PRO A 84 12.36 -15.91 20.21
C PRO A 84 11.20 -16.85 20.56
N ILE A 85 11.37 -17.64 21.62
CA ILE A 85 10.27 -18.42 22.18
C ILE A 85 9.17 -17.46 22.62
N THR A 86 7.97 -17.65 22.12
CA THR A 86 6.81 -16.79 22.40
C THR A 86 5.67 -17.62 22.95
N ASP A 87 5.06 -17.16 24.05
CA ASP A 87 3.81 -17.72 24.53
C ASP A 87 2.64 -17.25 23.66
N ILE A 88 2.00 -18.19 22.97
CA ILE A 88 0.86 -17.96 22.08
C ILE A 88 -0.42 -18.58 22.65
N SER A 89 -0.49 -18.78 23.96
CA SER A 89 -1.64 -19.44 24.60
C SER A 89 -2.97 -18.72 24.35
N ASP A 90 -2.96 -17.39 24.22
CA ASP A 90 -4.14 -16.58 23.93
C ASP A 90 -4.66 -16.74 22.50
N LEU A 91 -3.87 -17.36 21.62
CA LEU A 91 -4.27 -17.67 20.24
C LEU A 91 -4.98 -19.02 20.12
N LYS A 92 -4.96 -19.87 21.17
CA LYS A 92 -5.54 -21.22 21.10
C LYS A 92 -7.01 -21.25 20.63
N SER A 93 -7.81 -20.30 21.09
CA SER A 93 -9.23 -20.18 20.74
C SER A 93 -9.49 -19.40 19.45
N LYS A 94 -8.45 -18.80 18.86
CA LYS A 94 -8.51 -17.96 17.66
C LYS A 94 -7.99 -18.68 16.41
N LEU A 95 -7.15 -19.70 16.58
CA LEU A 95 -6.59 -20.49 15.49
C LEU A 95 -7.63 -21.45 14.92
N GLU A 96 -7.94 -21.32 13.62
CA GLU A 96 -9.01 -22.07 12.96
C GLU A 96 -8.49 -23.25 12.11
N PHE A 97 -7.29 -23.11 11.53
CA PHE A 97 -6.66 -24.01 10.56
C PHE A 97 -7.51 -24.25 9.30
N GLU A 98 -6.88 -24.69 8.20
CA GLU A 98 -7.61 -24.95 6.95
C GLU A 98 -8.69 -26.02 7.10
N SER A 99 -8.53 -26.94 8.06
CA SER A 99 -9.50 -27.99 8.36
C SER A 99 -10.78 -27.48 9.04
N GLY A 100 -10.82 -26.21 9.46
CA GLY A 100 -11.91 -25.63 10.26
C GLY A 100 -12.01 -26.19 11.69
N LYS A 101 -11.09 -27.08 12.08
CA LYS A 101 -10.98 -27.64 13.42
C LYS A 101 -9.86 -26.90 14.16
N GLY A 102 -10.24 -26.03 15.10
CA GLY A 102 -9.31 -25.32 15.97
C GLY A 102 -8.55 -26.24 16.94
N LEU A 103 -7.86 -25.63 17.92
CA LEU A 103 -7.15 -26.37 18.97
C LEU A 103 -8.09 -26.86 20.06
N SER A 104 -7.77 -28.03 20.63
CA SER A 104 -8.56 -28.57 21.74
C SER A 104 -8.41 -27.71 22.99
N THR A 105 -9.53 -27.36 23.61
CA THR A 105 -9.60 -26.63 24.88
C THR A 105 -9.81 -27.55 26.08
N ALA A 106 -9.90 -28.87 25.85
CA ALA A 106 -10.05 -29.87 26.91
C ALA A 106 -8.72 -30.04 27.67
N LYS A 107 -8.79 -29.99 29.01
CA LYS A 107 -7.62 -30.09 29.89
C LYS A 107 -6.86 -31.40 29.63
N GLY A 108 -5.58 -31.29 29.28
CA GLY A 108 -4.67 -32.41 28.99
C GLY A 108 -4.71 -32.91 27.54
N ALA A 109 -5.52 -32.31 26.67
CA ALA A 109 -5.70 -32.78 25.30
C ALA A 109 -4.91 -31.98 24.25
N LEU A 110 -4.29 -30.86 24.62
CA LEU A 110 -3.69 -29.93 23.65
C LEU A 110 -2.52 -30.57 22.90
N GLY A 111 -1.61 -31.23 23.63
CA GLY A 111 -0.47 -31.93 23.04
C GLY A 111 -0.89 -33.07 22.10
N MET A 112 -1.95 -33.80 22.43
CA MET A 112 -2.50 -34.87 21.59
C MET A 112 -3.15 -34.30 20.31
N SER A 113 -3.83 -33.16 20.42
CA SER A 113 -4.51 -32.52 19.29
C SER A 113 -3.56 -32.01 18.20
N LEU A 114 -2.28 -31.82 18.54
CA LEU A 114 -1.25 -31.26 17.67
C LEU A 114 -0.26 -32.32 17.12
N GLN A 115 -0.47 -33.60 17.41
CA GLN A 115 0.41 -34.69 16.94
C GLN A 115 0.47 -34.79 15.42
N THR A 116 -0.62 -34.44 14.74
CA THR A 116 -0.69 -34.38 13.28
C THR A 116 -0.47 -32.94 12.83
N PRO A 117 0.52 -32.66 11.95
CA PRO A 117 0.75 -31.33 11.41
C PRO A 117 -0.49 -30.77 10.73
N ARG A 118 -0.78 -29.50 10.98
CA ARG A 118 -2.00 -28.81 10.51
C ARG A 118 -1.65 -27.77 9.46
N SER A 119 -2.47 -27.69 8.42
CA SER A 119 -2.38 -26.59 7.46
C SER A 119 -2.96 -25.33 8.09
N VAL A 120 -2.17 -24.26 8.05
CA VAL A 120 -2.38 -22.98 8.71
C VAL A 120 -3.03 -22.05 7.69
N THR A 121 -4.12 -21.39 8.06
CA THR A 121 -4.72 -20.38 7.18
C THR A 121 -3.84 -19.14 7.14
N THR A 122 -3.99 -18.29 6.13
CA THR A 122 -3.28 -17.00 6.09
C THR A 122 -3.60 -16.11 7.30
N ALA A 123 -4.80 -16.21 7.88
CA ALA A 123 -5.17 -15.47 9.08
C ALA A 123 -4.43 -15.99 10.32
N ASP A 124 -4.34 -17.33 10.46
CA ASP A 124 -3.60 -17.97 11.53
C ASP A 124 -2.10 -17.66 11.44
N ALA A 125 -1.51 -17.74 10.24
CA ALA A 125 -0.12 -17.41 9.98
C ALA A 125 0.21 -15.98 10.45
N ARG A 126 -0.62 -15.01 10.08
CA ARG A 126 -0.47 -13.60 10.53
C ARG A 126 -0.52 -13.46 12.05
N MET A 127 -1.41 -14.19 12.73
CA MET A 127 -1.48 -14.16 14.20
C MET A 127 -0.22 -14.74 14.84
N LEU A 128 0.35 -15.80 14.25
CA LEU A 128 1.59 -16.43 14.71
C LEU A 128 2.80 -15.52 14.48
N ASP A 129 2.93 -14.94 13.29
CA ASP A 129 4.01 -13.99 12.94
C ASP A 129 4.00 -12.76 13.83
N HIS A 130 2.82 -12.18 14.06
CA HIS A 130 2.67 -11.02 14.95
C HIS A 130 3.10 -11.36 16.40
N ALA A 131 2.86 -12.59 16.86
CA ALA A 131 3.16 -12.96 18.24
C ALA A 131 4.67 -13.01 18.53
N VAL A 132 5.52 -13.36 17.56
CA VAL A 132 6.99 -13.47 17.77
C VAL A 132 7.76 -12.16 17.69
N GLY A 133 7.09 -11.02 17.48
CA GLY A 133 7.77 -9.74 17.35
C GLY A 133 8.72 -9.69 16.14
N VAL A 134 8.55 -10.61 15.18
CA VAL A 134 8.98 -10.37 13.81
C VAL A 134 8.17 -9.15 13.39
N GLU A 135 8.82 -8.00 13.20
CA GLU A 135 8.14 -6.82 12.68
C GLU A 135 7.38 -7.25 11.42
N PRO A 136 6.05 -7.13 11.42
CA PRO A 136 5.29 -7.30 10.21
C PRO A 136 5.81 -6.26 9.21
N ILE A 137 5.91 -6.61 7.94
CA ILE A 137 5.71 -5.61 6.90
C ILE A 137 4.29 -5.06 7.17
N GLU A 138 4.19 -3.91 7.85
CA GLU A 138 2.95 -3.48 8.51
C GLU A 138 1.81 -3.24 7.51
N ALA A 139 0.84 -4.17 7.53
CA ALA A 139 -0.55 -3.87 7.27
C ALA A 139 -1.19 -3.42 8.60
N ALA A 140 -1.38 -2.11 8.74
CA ALA A 140 -1.99 -1.50 9.91
C ALA A 140 -3.45 -1.96 10.08
N ALA A 141 -3.80 -2.49 11.25
CA ALA A 141 -5.19 -2.65 11.65
C ALA A 141 -5.74 -1.33 12.24
N PRO A 142 -7.02 -0.98 12.00
CA PRO A 142 -7.62 0.24 12.51
C PRO A 142 -8.00 0.11 13.98
N LYS A 143 -7.77 1.18 14.74
CA LYS A 143 -8.32 1.41 16.08
C LYS A 143 -9.85 1.51 15.96
N THR A 144 -10.58 0.56 16.55
CA THR A 144 -12.01 0.68 16.81
C THR A 144 -12.24 1.48 18.09
N GLY A 145 -12.31 2.81 17.97
CA GLY A 145 -13.12 3.64 18.85
C GLY A 145 -14.54 3.63 18.29
N ARG A 146 -15.49 3.10 19.05
CA ARG A 146 -16.93 3.15 18.73
C ARG A 146 -17.38 4.61 18.68
N GLU A 147 -17.76 5.09 17.50
CA GLU A 147 -18.87 6.03 17.36
C GLU A 147 -19.71 5.60 16.15
N GLY A 148 -21.02 5.53 16.38
CA GLY A 148 -21.97 4.84 15.52
C GLY A 148 -22.09 5.44 14.13
N PHE A 149 -22.16 4.55 13.13
CA PHE A 149 -22.78 4.86 11.84
C PHE A 149 -24.23 4.38 11.86
N PRO A 150 -25.15 5.11 11.21
CA PRO A 150 -26.57 4.78 11.22
C PRO A 150 -26.81 3.48 10.47
N ALA A 151 -27.84 2.74 10.89
CA ALA A 151 -28.24 1.48 10.29
C ALA A 151 -28.42 1.62 8.77
N ALA A 152 -27.85 0.66 8.03
CA ALA A 152 -28.07 0.51 6.60
C ALA A 152 -29.56 0.26 6.32
N PRO A 153 -30.11 0.79 5.21
CA PRO A 153 -31.47 0.45 4.83
C PRO A 153 -31.53 -1.03 4.47
N GLU A 154 -32.48 -1.74 5.06
CA GLU A 154 -32.80 -3.12 4.71
C GLU A 154 -33.21 -3.19 3.23
N GLY A 155 -32.47 -3.98 2.44
CA GLY A 155 -32.89 -4.37 1.11
C GLY A 155 -31.78 -4.41 0.07
N ALA A 156 -30.94 -5.44 0.10
CA ALA A 156 -30.32 -5.99 -1.11
C ALA A 156 -29.70 -7.36 -0.78
N VAL A 157 -30.45 -8.43 -1.06
CA VAL A 157 -29.94 -9.80 -1.05
C VAL A 157 -28.99 -9.95 -2.24
N GLY A 158 -27.68 -9.85 -1.99
CA GLY A 158 -26.61 -10.11 -2.95
C GLY A 158 -25.69 -11.21 -2.41
N THR A 159 -25.38 -12.20 -3.25
CA THR A 159 -24.57 -13.37 -2.91
C THR A 159 -23.22 -12.97 -2.27
N GLY A 160 -22.78 -13.68 -1.21
CA GLY A 160 -21.63 -13.29 -0.38
C GLY A 160 -20.29 -13.08 -1.11
N ALA A 161 -20.14 -13.59 -2.33
CA ALA A 161 -18.97 -13.36 -3.19
C ALA A 161 -18.92 -11.93 -3.78
N GLY A 162 -20.09 -11.35 -4.13
CA GLY A 162 -20.17 -9.99 -4.67
C GLY A 162 -19.81 -8.93 -3.64
N ASN A 163 -20.24 -9.13 -2.39
CA ASN A 163 -19.90 -8.24 -1.27
C ASN A 163 -18.38 -8.30 -0.96
N ARG A 164 -17.77 -9.48 -0.99
CA ARG A 164 -16.32 -9.64 -0.78
C ARG A 164 -15.49 -8.93 -1.86
N ARG A 165 -15.84 -9.06 -3.15
CA ARG A 165 -15.12 -8.39 -4.25
C ARG A 165 -15.17 -6.87 -4.09
N ALA A 166 -16.31 -6.31 -3.72
CA ALA A 166 -16.47 -4.88 -3.48
C ALA A 166 -15.57 -4.38 -2.32
N LEU A 167 -15.51 -5.14 -1.22
CA LEU A 167 -14.63 -4.81 -0.09
C LEU A 167 -13.14 -4.84 -0.46
N LEU A 168 -12.71 -5.83 -1.27
CA LEU A 168 -11.33 -5.92 -1.74
C LEU A 168 -10.97 -4.73 -2.66
N LEU A 169 -11.88 -4.34 -3.55
CA LEU A 169 -11.68 -3.16 -4.38
C LEU A 169 -11.60 -1.89 -3.53
N GLN A 170 -12.47 -1.77 -2.53
CA GLN A 170 -12.47 -0.62 -1.63
C GLN A 170 -11.14 -0.50 -0.86
N ALA A 171 -10.52 -1.61 -0.46
CA ALA A 171 -9.19 -1.60 0.15
C ALA A 171 -8.13 -1.03 -0.80
N VAL A 172 -8.16 -1.41 -2.08
CA VAL A 172 -7.24 -0.86 -3.09
C VAL A 172 -7.47 0.65 -3.29
N ILE A 173 -8.72 1.11 -3.31
CA ILE A 173 -9.06 2.53 -3.48
C ILE A 173 -8.64 3.35 -2.25
N SER A 174 -8.85 2.83 -1.05
CA SER A 174 -8.51 3.50 0.20
C SER A 174 -6.99 3.55 0.45
N GLU A 175 -6.25 2.56 -0.03
CA GLU A 175 -4.80 2.49 0.06
C GLU A 175 -4.16 2.26 -1.33
N PRO A 176 -4.10 3.29 -2.19
CA PRO A 176 -3.60 3.17 -3.55
C PRO A 176 -2.18 2.59 -3.64
N ASP A 177 -1.32 2.85 -2.66
CA ASP A 177 0.07 2.39 -2.67
C ASP A 177 0.21 0.92 -2.20
N ASN A 178 -0.83 0.32 -1.61
CA ASN A 178 -0.79 -1.02 -1.02
C ASN A 178 -0.77 -2.11 -2.12
N ARG A 179 0.40 -2.75 -2.25
CA ARG A 179 0.65 -3.82 -3.22
C ARG A 179 -0.12 -5.10 -2.89
N ASP A 180 -0.24 -5.43 -1.61
CA ASP A 180 -0.90 -6.66 -1.16
C ASP A 180 -2.41 -6.58 -1.39
N ALA A 181 -3.03 -5.43 -1.12
CA ALA A 181 -4.44 -5.20 -1.42
C ALA A 181 -4.74 -5.41 -2.91
N ARG A 182 -3.85 -4.92 -3.78
CA ARG A 182 -3.96 -5.10 -5.24
C ARG A 182 -3.80 -6.56 -5.64
N GLN A 183 -2.87 -7.29 -5.03
CA GLN A 183 -2.66 -8.71 -5.30
C GLN A 183 -3.86 -9.55 -4.86
N VAL A 184 -4.38 -9.33 -3.66
CA VAL A 184 -5.56 -10.05 -3.15
C VAL A 184 -6.79 -9.79 -4.02
N TYR A 185 -6.99 -8.55 -4.47
CA TYR A 185 -8.05 -8.25 -5.43
C TYR A 185 -7.83 -8.95 -6.77
N ALA A 186 -6.60 -8.97 -7.29
CA ALA A 186 -6.26 -9.66 -8.53
C ALA A 186 -6.53 -11.17 -8.44
N ASP A 187 -6.12 -11.82 -7.36
CA ASP A 187 -6.33 -13.26 -7.13
C ASP A 187 -7.83 -13.61 -7.10
N ALA A 188 -8.64 -12.76 -6.46
CA ALA A 188 -10.09 -12.92 -6.44
C ALA A 188 -10.72 -12.81 -7.83
N LEU A 189 -10.18 -11.95 -8.69
CA LEU A 189 -10.61 -11.81 -10.09
C LEU A 189 -10.21 -13.04 -10.92
N VAL A 190 -8.96 -13.48 -10.79
CA VAL A 190 -8.45 -14.69 -11.46
C VAL A 190 -9.26 -15.92 -11.09
N ALA A 191 -9.64 -16.08 -9.81
CA ALA A 191 -10.47 -17.19 -9.35
C ALA A 191 -11.86 -17.26 -10.04
N THR A 192 -12.32 -16.13 -10.60
CA THR A 192 -13.58 -16.03 -11.35
C THR A 192 -13.37 -15.94 -12.87
N ASN A 193 -12.15 -16.18 -13.36
CA ASN A 193 -11.74 -16.01 -14.76
C ASN A 193 -12.03 -14.59 -15.31
N ASP A 194 -11.95 -13.57 -14.45
CA ASP A 194 -12.06 -12.18 -14.88
C ASP A 194 -10.69 -11.71 -15.43
N PRO A 195 -10.59 -11.34 -16.72
CA PRO A 195 -9.32 -10.97 -17.36
C PRO A 195 -8.68 -9.72 -16.74
N ARG A 196 -9.43 -8.95 -15.95
CA ARG A 196 -8.90 -7.83 -15.17
C ARG A 196 -7.88 -8.33 -14.13
N GLY A 197 -8.06 -9.54 -13.59
CA GLY A 197 -7.15 -10.16 -12.63
C GLY A 197 -5.78 -10.43 -13.24
N ASP A 198 -5.75 -11.13 -14.38
CA ASP A 198 -4.51 -11.42 -15.12
C ASP A 198 -3.76 -10.13 -15.51
N PHE A 199 -4.49 -9.09 -15.89
CA PHE A 199 -3.91 -7.80 -16.21
C PHE A 199 -3.20 -7.17 -15.00
N ILE A 200 -3.81 -7.23 -13.81
CA ILE A 200 -3.21 -6.70 -12.58
C ILE A 200 -1.96 -7.51 -12.19
N VAL A 201 -2.05 -8.85 -12.24
CA VAL A 201 -0.91 -9.74 -11.92
C VAL A 201 0.28 -9.46 -12.84
N LEU A 202 0.04 -9.33 -14.16
CA LEU A 202 1.10 -9.04 -15.12
C LEU A 202 1.74 -7.67 -14.90
N ASP A 203 0.93 -6.63 -14.64
CA ASP A 203 1.44 -5.29 -14.41
C ASP A 203 2.25 -5.21 -13.10
N HIS A 204 1.80 -5.92 -12.06
CA HIS A 204 2.55 -6.05 -10.81
C HIS A 204 3.89 -6.78 -11.00
N ALA A 205 3.89 -7.90 -11.74
CA ALA A 205 5.10 -8.66 -12.02
C ALA A 205 6.15 -7.86 -12.84
N LEU A 206 5.70 -6.95 -13.72
CA LEU A 206 6.59 -6.09 -14.51
C LEU A 206 7.35 -5.06 -13.65
N ASP A 207 6.85 -4.69 -12.47
CA ASP A 207 7.58 -3.84 -11.52
C ASP A 207 8.71 -4.61 -10.80
N GLY A 208 8.68 -5.94 -10.85
CA GLY A 208 9.61 -6.82 -10.16
C GLY A 208 10.85 -7.23 -10.99
N PRO A 209 11.77 -7.98 -10.37
CA PRO A 209 12.91 -8.57 -11.06
C PRO A 209 12.45 -9.68 -12.00
N LEU A 210 12.58 -9.45 -13.31
CA LEU A 210 12.28 -10.43 -14.35
C LEU A 210 13.47 -10.52 -15.33
N SER A 211 13.73 -11.73 -15.83
CA SER A 211 14.64 -11.91 -16.96
C SER A 211 14.13 -11.14 -18.18
N ILE A 212 15.05 -10.70 -19.06
CA ILE A 212 14.71 -9.93 -20.27
C ILE A 212 13.62 -10.65 -21.08
N ARG A 213 13.76 -11.97 -21.29
CA ARG A 213 12.79 -12.78 -22.04
C ARG A 213 11.41 -12.81 -21.36
N LYS A 214 11.36 -13.04 -20.05
CA LYS A 214 10.09 -13.11 -19.32
C LYS A 214 9.39 -11.75 -19.31
N ARG A 215 10.15 -10.67 -19.08
CA ARG A 215 9.65 -9.29 -19.16
C ARG A 215 9.01 -8.99 -20.51
N GLU A 216 9.67 -9.36 -21.61
CA GLU A 216 9.14 -9.13 -22.95
C GLU A 216 7.87 -9.95 -23.23
N SER A 217 7.83 -11.22 -22.80
CA SER A 217 6.60 -12.02 -22.89
C SER A 217 5.44 -11.44 -22.08
N SER A 218 5.70 -10.98 -20.85
CA SER A 218 4.69 -10.39 -19.97
C SER A 218 4.17 -9.05 -20.49
N LYS A 219 5.04 -8.23 -21.10
CA LYS A 219 4.61 -6.99 -21.79
C LYS A 219 3.63 -7.29 -22.92
N ARG A 220 3.97 -8.25 -23.81
CA ARG A 220 3.09 -8.63 -24.92
C ARG A 220 1.73 -9.16 -24.44
N GLN A 221 1.72 -9.99 -23.40
CA GLN A 221 0.47 -10.49 -22.81
C GLN A 221 -0.37 -9.37 -22.19
N ARG A 222 0.27 -8.45 -21.44
CA ARG A 222 -0.39 -7.27 -20.86
C ARG A 222 -1.00 -6.39 -21.95
N GLU A 223 -0.26 -6.13 -23.03
CA GLU A 223 -0.74 -5.33 -24.17
C GLU A 223 -1.92 -6.00 -24.88
N ALA A 224 -1.89 -7.32 -25.07
CA ALA A 224 -3.00 -8.06 -25.65
C ALA A 224 -4.27 -7.97 -24.78
N LEU A 225 -4.15 -8.17 -23.46
CA LEU A 225 -5.26 -8.02 -22.51
C LEU A 225 -5.81 -6.60 -22.51
N PHE A 226 -4.93 -5.60 -22.51
CA PHE A 226 -5.33 -4.20 -22.59
C PHE A 226 -6.09 -3.90 -23.88
N ALA A 227 -5.55 -4.29 -25.04
CA ALA A 227 -6.17 -4.04 -26.33
C ALA A 227 -7.56 -4.69 -26.45
N ALA A 228 -7.71 -5.93 -25.95
CA ALA A 228 -8.96 -6.67 -26.00
C ALA A 228 -10.05 -6.12 -25.06
N ASN A 229 -9.68 -5.57 -23.90
CA ASN A 229 -10.64 -5.27 -22.83
C ASN A 229 -10.76 -3.78 -22.45
N ARG A 230 -9.88 -2.89 -22.94
CA ARG A 230 -9.84 -1.47 -22.51
C ARG A 230 -11.18 -0.74 -22.62
N GLU A 231 -11.95 -1.00 -23.68
CA GLU A 231 -13.24 -0.34 -23.91
C GLU A 231 -14.31 -0.81 -22.92
N THR A 232 -14.20 -2.06 -22.46
CA THR A 232 -15.08 -2.63 -21.44
C THR A 232 -14.69 -2.15 -20.05
N TRP A 233 -13.40 -2.14 -19.73
CA TRP A 233 -12.92 -1.70 -18.42
C TRP A 233 -13.06 -0.20 -18.21
N TRP A 234 -12.76 0.59 -19.24
CA TRP A 234 -12.71 2.05 -19.14
C TRP A 234 -13.29 2.75 -20.38
N PRO A 235 -14.63 2.82 -20.52
CA PRO A 235 -15.30 3.43 -21.66
C PRO A 235 -15.25 4.98 -21.68
N TYR A 236 -14.21 5.60 -21.12
CA TYR A 236 -14.10 7.05 -20.93
C TYR A 236 -13.24 7.73 -22.00
N LYS A 237 -13.75 7.81 -23.23
CA LYS A 237 -12.99 8.33 -24.40
C LYS A 237 -12.68 9.83 -24.33
N ALA A 238 -13.42 10.59 -23.53
CA ALA A 238 -13.25 12.04 -23.40
C ALA A 238 -12.06 12.44 -22.50
N VAL A 239 -11.42 11.48 -21.84
CA VAL A 239 -10.28 11.69 -20.95
C VAL A 239 -9.15 10.74 -21.33
N ARG A 240 -7.92 11.14 -21.01
CA ARG A 240 -6.75 10.25 -21.13
C ARG A 240 -6.53 9.56 -19.79
N LEU A 241 -6.43 8.24 -19.81
CA LEU A 241 -6.15 7.42 -18.63
C LEU A 241 -4.72 6.88 -18.71
N ARG A 242 -4.01 6.88 -17.58
CA ARG A 242 -2.73 6.20 -17.42
C ARG A 242 -2.89 5.11 -16.37
N THR A 243 -2.43 3.92 -16.72
CA THR A 243 -2.49 2.76 -15.82
C THR A 243 -1.14 2.49 -15.17
N HIS A 244 -1.18 2.04 -13.92
CA HIS A 244 -0.03 1.53 -13.19
C HIS A 244 -0.51 0.42 -12.24
N ARG A 245 0.29 -0.66 -12.14
CA ARG A 245 0.00 -1.86 -11.34
C ARG A 245 -1.42 -2.38 -11.52
N GLY A 246 -1.89 -2.36 -12.76
CA GLY A 246 -3.16 -2.92 -13.15
C GLY A 246 -4.34 -1.98 -12.98
N PHE A 247 -4.19 -0.76 -12.48
CA PHE A 247 -5.30 0.17 -12.23
C PHE A 247 -5.07 1.52 -12.91
N VAL A 248 -6.11 2.31 -13.05
CA VAL A 248 -5.98 3.72 -13.44
C VAL A 248 -5.47 4.49 -12.23
N GLU A 249 -4.30 5.10 -12.39
CA GLU A 249 -3.67 5.93 -11.35
C GLU A 249 -3.77 7.41 -11.69
N ALA A 250 -3.82 7.74 -12.99
CA ALA A 250 -3.92 9.11 -13.45
C ALA A 250 -4.99 9.31 -14.53
N ILE A 251 -5.67 10.46 -14.43
CA ILE A 251 -6.68 10.93 -15.39
C ILE A 251 -6.34 12.35 -15.86
N SER A 252 -6.40 12.60 -17.17
CA SER A 252 -6.09 13.89 -17.78
C SER A 252 -7.19 14.33 -18.75
N GLY A 253 -7.64 15.57 -18.63
CA GLY A 253 -8.80 16.06 -19.39
C GLY A 253 -9.16 17.51 -19.11
N THR A 254 -10.26 17.97 -19.69
CA THR A 254 -10.92 19.18 -19.22
C THR A 254 -11.71 18.85 -17.94
N LEU A 255 -11.92 19.84 -17.06
CA LEU A 255 -12.69 19.63 -15.83
C LEU A 255 -14.08 19.02 -16.11
N LYS A 256 -14.75 19.48 -17.18
CA LYS A 256 -16.04 18.95 -17.61
C LYS A 256 -15.96 17.46 -17.97
N ALA A 257 -14.93 17.05 -18.72
CA ALA A 257 -14.77 15.65 -19.12
C ALA A 257 -14.44 14.74 -17.93
N ILE A 258 -13.60 15.23 -16.99
CA ILE A 258 -13.25 14.49 -15.77
C ILE A 258 -14.48 14.32 -14.87
N ASN A 259 -15.27 15.38 -14.69
CA ASN A 259 -16.51 15.31 -13.90
C ASN A 259 -17.55 14.40 -14.56
N ALA A 260 -17.64 14.35 -15.88
CA ALA A 260 -18.50 13.39 -16.59
C ALA A 260 -18.04 11.93 -16.39
N ALA A 261 -16.75 11.72 -16.10
CA ALA A 261 -16.17 10.42 -15.81
C ALA A 261 -16.11 10.12 -14.29
N ALA A 262 -16.74 10.90 -13.42
CA ALA A 262 -16.54 10.84 -11.96
C ALA A 262 -16.71 9.43 -11.33
N ALA A 263 -17.56 8.58 -11.92
CA ALA A 263 -17.75 7.20 -11.46
C ALA A 263 -16.45 6.35 -11.48
N ILE A 264 -15.46 6.70 -12.32
CA ILE A 264 -14.18 5.98 -12.34
C ILE A 264 -13.41 6.10 -11.02
N PHE A 265 -13.60 7.19 -10.26
CA PHE A 265 -12.94 7.37 -8.97
C PHE A 265 -13.46 6.44 -7.88
N ASP A 266 -14.64 5.83 -8.07
CA ASP A 266 -15.20 4.82 -7.17
C ASP A 266 -14.81 3.39 -7.57
N ALA A 267 -14.19 3.22 -8.74
CA ALA A 267 -13.76 1.93 -9.27
C ALA A 267 -12.23 1.81 -9.41
N GLU A 268 -11.49 2.93 -9.35
CA GLU A 268 -10.06 2.97 -9.58
C GLU A 268 -9.35 3.87 -8.55
N PRO A 269 -8.16 3.47 -8.04
CA PRO A 269 -7.34 4.21 -7.08
C PRO A 269 -6.62 5.40 -7.73
N ILE A 270 -7.38 6.35 -8.28
CA ILE A 270 -6.84 7.51 -8.99
C ILE A 270 -6.31 8.53 -7.98
N THR A 271 -5.01 8.77 -8.03
CA THR A 271 -4.33 9.73 -7.15
C THR A 271 -3.75 10.91 -7.90
N GLU A 272 -3.67 10.86 -9.24
CA GLU A 272 -3.16 11.92 -10.08
C GLU A 272 -4.22 12.46 -11.04
N VAL A 273 -4.40 13.78 -11.05
CA VAL A 273 -5.35 14.44 -11.94
C VAL A 273 -4.68 15.59 -12.67
N GLU A 274 -4.77 15.59 -14.00
CA GLU A 274 -4.41 16.73 -14.84
C GLU A 274 -5.66 17.42 -15.40
N VAL A 275 -5.85 18.67 -15.02
CA VAL A 275 -6.95 19.51 -15.52
C VAL A 275 -6.40 20.54 -16.50
N ARG A 276 -6.90 20.49 -17.74
CA ARG A 276 -6.50 21.36 -18.85
C ARG A 276 -7.55 22.43 -19.13
N GLY A 277 -7.08 23.60 -19.52
CA GLY A 277 -7.92 24.74 -19.89
C GLY A 277 -8.63 25.40 -18.71
N LEU A 278 -8.12 25.24 -17.48
CA LEU A 278 -8.70 25.87 -16.30
C LEU A 278 -8.37 27.36 -16.26
N SER A 279 -9.34 28.24 -16.02
CA SER A 279 -9.09 29.68 -16.02
C SER A 279 -9.96 30.42 -15.02
N GLY A 280 -9.38 31.44 -14.39
CA GLY A 280 -10.06 32.30 -13.43
C GLY A 280 -10.49 31.59 -12.15
N VAL A 281 -11.05 32.37 -11.24
CA VAL A 281 -11.51 31.89 -9.93
C VAL A 281 -12.69 30.92 -10.09
N ASP A 282 -13.68 31.23 -10.92
CA ASP A 282 -14.85 30.35 -11.15
C ASP A 282 -14.46 28.94 -11.63
N GLY A 283 -13.39 28.84 -12.42
CA GLY A 283 -12.87 27.55 -12.86
C GLY A 283 -12.31 26.75 -11.68
N VAL A 284 -11.54 27.42 -10.81
CA VAL A 284 -11.00 26.82 -9.60
C VAL A 284 -12.12 26.45 -8.62
N GLU A 285 -13.14 27.29 -8.42
CA GLU A 285 -14.27 26.96 -7.55
C GLU A 285 -15.01 25.70 -8.01
N ARG A 286 -15.23 25.55 -9.33
CA ARG A 286 -15.80 24.32 -9.90
C ARG A 286 -14.89 23.10 -9.69
N LEU A 287 -13.58 23.29 -9.72
CA LEU A 287 -12.62 22.23 -9.38
C LEU A 287 -12.72 21.85 -7.90
N LEU A 288 -12.77 22.84 -7.00
CA LEU A 288 -12.87 22.64 -5.56
C LEU A 288 -14.19 21.98 -5.14
N ALA A 289 -15.26 22.15 -5.92
CA ALA A 289 -16.54 21.48 -5.74
C ALA A 289 -16.54 20.00 -6.19
N ALA A 290 -15.47 19.52 -6.83
CA ALA A 290 -15.41 18.15 -7.33
C ALA A 290 -15.22 17.14 -6.20
N ALA A 291 -16.17 16.21 -6.05
CA ALA A 291 -16.18 15.22 -4.96
C ALA A 291 -14.96 14.29 -4.94
N TRP A 292 -14.30 14.11 -6.09
CA TRP A 292 -13.09 13.29 -6.21
C TRP A 292 -11.81 13.99 -5.74
N LEU A 293 -11.82 15.33 -5.61
CA LEU A 293 -10.61 16.11 -5.33
C LEU A 293 -9.88 15.72 -4.03
N PRO A 294 -10.57 15.41 -2.90
CA PRO A 294 -9.89 15.03 -1.66
C PRO A 294 -9.08 13.72 -1.73
N ARG A 295 -9.29 12.89 -2.77
CA ARG A 295 -8.52 11.65 -3.01
C ARG A 295 -7.22 11.90 -3.79
N VAL A 296 -7.06 13.09 -4.36
CA VAL A 296 -5.94 13.43 -5.24
C VAL A 296 -4.69 13.75 -4.41
N HIS A 297 -3.61 13.04 -4.71
CA HIS A 297 -2.28 13.33 -4.16
C HIS A 297 -1.44 14.17 -5.10
N HIS A 298 -1.61 14.04 -6.43
CA HIS A 298 -0.87 14.79 -7.43
C HIS A 298 -1.83 15.58 -8.33
N LEU A 299 -1.74 16.90 -8.28
CA LEU A 299 -2.60 17.78 -9.06
C LEU A 299 -1.77 18.56 -10.07
N ILE A 300 -2.13 18.42 -11.35
CA ILE A 300 -1.52 19.14 -12.45
C ILE A 300 -2.57 20.07 -13.04
N LEU A 301 -2.34 21.38 -12.97
CA LEU A 301 -3.22 22.37 -13.58
C LEU A 301 -2.51 23.02 -14.77
N ARG A 302 -3.18 22.99 -15.93
CA ARG A 302 -2.75 23.67 -17.15
C ARG A 302 -3.80 24.68 -17.54
N GLY A 303 -3.45 25.96 -17.48
CA GLY A 303 -4.46 27.00 -17.65
C GLY A 303 -3.96 28.40 -17.35
N LYS A 304 -4.87 29.26 -16.88
CA LYS A 304 -4.62 30.66 -16.53
C LYS A 304 -5.40 30.99 -15.25
N ILE A 305 -5.10 30.28 -14.16
CA ILE A 305 -5.81 30.46 -12.89
C ILE A 305 -5.44 31.78 -12.20
N LYS A 306 -4.25 32.34 -12.49
CA LYS A 306 -3.71 33.57 -11.87
C LYS A 306 -3.63 33.47 -10.33
N ASP A 307 -3.24 34.56 -9.69
CA ASP A 307 -2.96 34.61 -8.26
C ASP A 307 -4.22 34.39 -7.43
N GLU A 308 -5.36 34.93 -7.86
CA GLU A 308 -6.64 34.78 -7.15
C GLU A 308 -7.11 33.32 -7.17
N GLY A 309 -7.05 32.67 -8.33
CA GLY A 309 -7.38 31.26 -8.47
C GLY A 309 -6.39 30.35 -7.73
N PHE A 310 -5.11 30.69 -7.73
CA PHE A 310 -4.10 29.97 -6.94
C PHE A 310 -4.36 30.11 -5.44
N GLY A 311 -4.73 31.30 -4.97
CA GLY A 311 -5.13 31.54 -3.59
C GLY A 311 -6.28 30.65 -3.14
N ALA A 312 -7.38 30.67 -3.90
CA ALA A 312 -8.54 29.81 -3.65
C ALA A 312 -8.16 28.32 -3.63
N LEU A 313 -7.28 27.90 -4.55
CA LEU A 313 -6.81 26.53 -4.63
C LEU A 313 -6.04 26.12 -3.37
N VAL A 314 -4.98 26.85 -3.00
CA VAL A 314 -4.09 26.43 -1.91
C VAL A 314 -4.74 26.57 -0.53
N GLN A 315 -5.68 27.49 -0.36
CA GLN A 315 -6.42 27.66 0.89
C GLN A 315 -7.50 26.59 1.10
N SER A 316 -7.79 25.75 0.08
CA SER A 316 -8.82 24.74 0.20
C SER A 316 -8.39 23.55 1.08
N PRO A 317 -9.19 23.17 2.11
CA PRO A 317 -8.88 22.02 2.95
C PRO A 317 -8.95 20.68 2.19
N ALA A 318 -9.62 20.65 1.02
CA ALA A 318 -9.67 19.49 0.14
C ALA A 318 -8.28 19.04 -0.33
N LEU A 319 -7.30 19.95 -0.36
CA LEU A 319 -5.93 19.67 -0.79
C LEU A 319 -4.95 19.42 0.38
N SER A 320 -5.46 19.20 1.60
CA SER A 320 -4.64 18.92 2.78
C SER A 320 -3.72 17.69 2.63
N LYS A 321 -4.15 16.70 1.84
CA LYS A 321 -3.39 15.49 1.51
C LYS A 321 -2.58 15.59 0.21
N LEU A 322 -2.60 16.74 -0.47
CA LEU A 322 -1.90 16.92 -1.74
C LEU A 322 -0.38 16.84 -1.52
N ARG A 323 0.27 15.91 -2.21
CA ARG A 323 1.71 15.62 -2.16
C ARG A 323 2.49 16.33 -3.27
N ALA A 324 1.87 16.53 -4.44
CA ALA A 324 2.49 17.23 -5.56
C ALA A 324 1.53 18.21 -6.22
N LEU A 325 2.01 19.44 -6.44
CA LEU A 325 1.29 20.47 -7.18
C LEU A 325 2.12 20.96 -8.36
N ASN A 326 1.56 20.87 -9.56
CA ASN A 326 2.16 21.42 -10.76
C ASN A 326 1.22 22.46 -11.39
N VAL A 327 1.62 23.72 -11.31
CA VAL A 327 0.91 24.88 -11.85
C VAL A 327 1.74 25.57 -12.93
N THR A 328 2.47 24.79 -13.73
CA THR A 328 3.26 25.31 -14.85
C THR A 328 2.42 26.20 -15.77
N GLY A 329 2.90 27.40 -16.06
CA GLY A 329 2.30 28.27 -17.09
C GLY A 329 0.93 28.85 -16.71
N ASN A 330 0.63 29.02 -15.42
CA ASN A 330 -0.69 29.47 -14.95
C ASN A 330 -0.84 30.98 -14.78
N LYS A 331 0.16 31.76 -15.22
CA LYS A 331 0.24 33.22 -15.06
C LYS A 331 0.22 33.66 -13.60
N LEU A 332 0.95 32.93 -12.75
CA LEU A 332 1.17 33.34 -11.37
C LEU A 332 2.21 34.45 -11.32
N GLY A 333 1.94 35.46 -10.49
CA GLY A 333 2.80 36.58 -10.16
C GLY A 333 3.50 36.41 -8.80
N PRO A 334 4.26 37.44 -8.37
CA PRO A 334 4.98 37.42 -7.10
C PRO A 334 4.07 37.22 -5.88
N ASP A 335 2.86 37.81 -5.90
CA ASP A 335 1.97 37.81 -4.74
C ASP A 335 1.36 36.43 -4.46
N ALA A 336 1.21 35.58 -5.47
CA ALA A 336 0.72 34.21 -5.33
C ALA A 336 1.47 33.40 -4.27
N MET A 337 2.80 33.58 -4.14
CA MET A 337 3.61 32.76 -3.25
C MET A 337 3.36 33.06 -1.76
N ALA A 338 2.93 34.29 -1.44
CA ALA A 338 2.54 34.63 -0.06
C ALA A 338 1.30 33.84 0.41
N LEU A 339 0.46 33.37 -0.52
CA LEU A 339 -0.77 32.63 -0.23
C LEU A 339 -0.51 31.19 0.22
N LEU A 340 0.70 30.66 -0.01
CA LEU A 340 1.10 29.35 0.49
C LEU A 340 1.13 29.30 2.02
N ALA A 341 1.59 30.36 2.69
CA ALA A 341 1.58 30.55 4.16
C ALA A 341 1.75 29.26 5.00
N THR A 342 0.63 28.66 5.46
CA THR A 342 0.60 27.39 6.21
C THR A 342 -0.12 26.25 5.47
N ASN A 343 -0.56 26.52 4.24
CA ASN A 343 -1.32 25.62 3.38
C ASN A 343 -0.46 24.51 2.79
N LEU A 344 -1.12 23.48 2.24
CA LEU A 344 -0.48 22.32 1.60
C LEU A 344 0.56 21.60 2.49
N PRO A 345 0.21 21.20 3.72
CA PRO A 345 1.16 20.60 4.68
C PRO A 345 1.78 19.28 4.21
N SER A 346 1.10 18.56 3.32
CA SER A 346 1.58 17.28 2.77
C SER A 346 2.40 17.44 1.50
N CYS A 347 2.55 18.65 0.97
CA CYS A 347 3.22 18.87 -0.32
C CYS A 347 4.73 18.65 -0.19
N ARG A 348 5.28 17.86 -1.13
CA ARG A 348 6.69 17.51 -1.26
C ARG A 348 7.26 17.91 -2.61
N SER A 349 6.40 18.14 -3.61
CA SER A 349 6.80 18.51 -4.96
C SER A 349 5.99 19.71 -5.44
N LEU A 350 6.69 20.82 -5.71
CA LEU A 350 6.08 22.04 -6.20
C LEU A 350 6.73 22.45 -7.53
N VAL A 351 5.92 22.50 -8.58
CA VAL A 351 6.36 22.90 -9.93
C VAL A 351 5.67 24.20 -10.33
N LEU A 352 6.47 25.25 -10.41
CA LEU A 352 6.07 26.63 -10.69
C LEU A 352 6.60 27.15 -12.03
N THR A 353 7.23 26.29 -12.82
CA THR A 353 7.84 26.63 -14.11
C THR A 353 6.95 27.50 -15.00
N ASN A 354 7.52 28.45 -15.74
CA ASN A 354 6.79 29.36 -16.63
C ASN A 354 5.75 30.24 -15.91
N ASN A 355 6.03 30.71 -14.70
CA ASN A 355 5.23 31.72 -14.00
C ASN A 355 6.12 32.90 -13.61
N LYS A 356 5.67 34.13 -13.83
CA LYS A 356 6.47 35.35 -13.63
C LYS A 356 6.51 35.74 -12.14
N LEU A 357 7.20 34.93 -11.34
CA LEU A 357 7.29 35.10 -9.90
C LEU A 357 8.25 36.21 -9.50
N GLU A 358 9.34 36.39 -10.26
CA GLU A 358 10.42 37.35 -9.95
C GLU A 358 11.04 37.12 -8.56
N ASP A 359 12.07 37.90 -8.21
CA ASP A 359 12.69 37.80 -6.87
C ASP A 359 11.71 38.15 -5.73
N ALA A 360 10.69 38.95 -6.03
CA ALA A 360 9.62 39.29 -5.10
C ALA A 360 8.83 38.05 -4.68
N GLY A 361 8.50 37.15 -5.61
CA GLY A 361 7.77 35.90 -5.32
C GLY A 361 8.55 34.94 -4.41
N ILE A 362 9.88 34.93 -4.51
CA ILE A 362 10.72 34.13 -3.60
C ILE A 362 10.56 34.57 -2.15
N THR A 363 10.33 35.87 -1.89
CA THR A 363 10.06 36.39 -0.55
C THR A 363 8.83 35.76 0.10
N GLY A 364 7.80 35.47 -0.70
CA GLY A 364 6.62 34.74 -0.25
C GLY A 364 6.93 33.26 -0.03
N LEU A 365 7.64 32.65 -0.97
CA LEU A 365 7.96 31.21 -0.93
C LEU A 365 8.81 30.84 0.29
N VAL A 366 9.82 31.63 0.66
CA VAL A 366 10.67 31.37 1.84
C VAL A 366 9.91 31.47 3.17
N LYS A 367 8.74 32.13 3.18
CA LYS A 367 7.85 32.21 4.35
C LYS A 367 6.88 31.05 4.46
N TRP A 368 6.82 30.17 3.45
CA TRP A 368 5.96 29.01 3.49
C TRP A 368 6.43 28.04 4.57
N LYS A 369 5.57 27.77 5.56
CA LYS A 369 5.90 26.98 6.76
C LYS A 369 6.43 25.58 6.44
N HIS A 370 6.02 25.01 5.31
CA HIS A 370 6.37 23.64 4.92
C HIS A 370 7.49 23.57 3.88
N LEU A 371 8.14 24.70 3.55
CA LEU A 371 9.21 24.75 2.55
C LEU A 371 10.32 23.72 2.79
N GLY A 372 10.72 23.51 4.04
CA GLY A 372 11.76 22.52 4.39
C GLY A 372 11.35 21.06 4.26
N GLN A 373 10.10 20.77 3.91
CA GLN A 373 9.64 19.44 3.56
C GLN A 373 9.69 19.17 2.05
N LEU A 374 9.95 20.18 1.21
CA LEU A 374 10.04 19.97 -0.23
C LEU A 374 11.22 19.09 -0.60
N GLU A 375 10.93 18.11 -1.44
CA GLU A 375 11.90 17.22 -2.08
C GLU A 375 12.14 17.63 -3.54
N THR A 376 11.16 18.28 -4.17
CA THR A 376 11.27 18.77 -5.55
C THR A 376 10.72 20.20 -5.65
N LEU A 377 11.52 21.11 -6.20
CA LEU A 377 11.15 22.50 -6.46
C LEU A 377 11.63 22.91 -7.84
N TYR A 378 10.70 23.17 -8.76
CA TYR A 378 11.02 23.63 -10.12
C TYR A 378 10.53 25.07 -10.31
N LEU A 379 11.48 25.96 -10.59
CA LEU A 379 11.31 27.40 -10.77
C LEU A 379 11.86 27.85 -12.12
N GLY A 380 11.87 26.99 -13.14
CA GLY A 380 12.40 27.34 -14.45
C GLY A 380 11.56 28.41 -15.17
N ASN A 381 12.20 29.36 -15.84
CA ASN A 381 11.54 30.49 -16.50
C ASN A 381 10.56 31.23 -15.58
N CYS A 382 11.07 31.63 -14.40
CA CYS A 382 10.32 32.36 -13.39
C CYS A 382 10.74 33.83 -13.23
N GLY A 383 11.76 34.27 -13.98
CA GLY A 383 12.31 35.64 -13.91
C GLY A 383 13.13 35.89 -12.65
N LEU A 384 13.78 34.86 -12.12
CA LEU A 384 14.63 34.97 -10.93
C LEU A 384 16.02 35.50 -11.30
N THR A 385 16.54 36.43 -10.50
CA THR A 385 17.95 36.82 -10.60
C THR A 385 18.79 36.05 -9.58
N GLY A 386 20.11 36.27 -9.61
CA GLY A 386 21.01 35.76 -8.56
C GLY A 386 20.57 36.17 -7.15
N THR A 387 19.89 37.31 -6.99
CA THR A 387 19.37 37.78 -5.70
C THR A 387 18.23 36.91 -5.19
N GLY A 388 17.27 36.55 -6.06
CA GLY A 388 16.19 35.63 -5.70
C GLY A 388 16.72 34.23 -5.37
N VAL A 389 17.68 33.73 -6.13
CA VAL A 389 18.32 32.44 -5.86
C VAL A 389 19.07 32.46 -4.52
N ALA A 390 19.86 33.52 -4.25
CA ALA A 390 20.55 33.67 -2.98
C ALA A 390 19.57 33.67 -1.80
N ARG A 391 18.45 34.39 -1.92
CA ARG A 391 17.39 34.41 -0.90
C ARG A 391 16.74 33.04 -0.68
N LEU A 392 16.53 32.27 -1.74
CA LEU A 392 15.95 30.94 -1.65
C LEU A 392 16.85 29.96 -0.86
N LEU A 393 18.17 30.14 -0.97
CA LEU A 393 19.18 29.27 -0.36
C LEU A 393 19.68 29.76 1.00
N ASP A 394 19.45 31.03 1.33
CA ASP A 394 19.88 31.64 2.58
C ASP A 394 19.28 30.93 3.80
N GLY A 395 20.11 30.60 4.78
CA GLY A 395 19.69 29.88 5.99
C GLY A 395 19.33 28.39 5.79
N SER A 396 19.60 27.81 4.62
CA SER A 396 19.34 26.39 4.29
C SER A 396 17.90 25.89 4.57
N PRO A 397 16.84 26.62 4.17
CA PRO A 397 15.45 26.23 4.43
C PRO A 397 15.04 24.94 3.70
N LEU A 398 15.78 24.53 2.66
CA LEU A 398 15.45 23.42 1.76
C LEU A 398 16.13 22.10 2.16
N VAL A 399 16.02 21.73 3.45
CA VAL A 399 16.78 20.61 4.04
C VAL A 399 16.50 19.22 3.45
N LYS A 400 15.31 19.00 2.85
CA LYS A 400 14.93 17.73 2.22
C LYS A 400 15.02 17.73 0.69
N LEU A 401 15.51 18.82 0.10
CA LEU A 401 15.43 19.00 -1.34
C LEU A 401 16.38 18.04 -2.07
N ILE A 402 15.81 17.28 -3.00
CA ILE A 402 16.53 16.31 -3.85
C ILE A 402 16.68 16.89 -5.27
N LYS A 403 15.67 17.63 -5.74
CA LYS A 403 15.63 18.16 -7.11
C LYS A 403 15.31 19.65 -7.12
N LEU A 404 16.22 20.44 -7.66
CA LEU A 404 16.06 21.86 -7.92
C LEU A 404 16.25 22.13 -9.41
N ALA A 405 15.30 22.83 -10.05
CA ALA A 405 15.44 23.28 -11.43
C ALA A 405 15.25 24.79 -11.51
N LEU A 406 16.26 25.49 -12.04
CA LEU A 406 16.31 26.95 -12.20
C LEU A 406 16.55 27.36 -13.67
N THR A 407 16.31 26.47 -14.63
CA THR A 407 16.60 26.71 -16.05
C THR A 407 15.86 27.95 -16.58
N ASP A 408 16.49 28.67 -17.50
CA ASP A 408 15.87 29.81 -18.23
C ASP A 408 15.37 30.96 -17.33
N ASN A 409 16.03 31.22 -16.19
CA ASN A 409 15.75 32.39 -15.33
C ASN A 409 16.57 33.62 -15.67
#